data_AF-A0A1I1WD61-F1
#
_entry.id   AF-A0A1I1WD61-F1
#
_cell.length_a   1.000
_cell.length_b   1.000
_cell.length_c   1.000
_cell.angle_alpha   90.00
_cell.angle_beta   90.00
_cell.angle_gamma   90.00
#
_symmetry.space_group_name_H-M   'P 1'
#
loop_
_entity.id
_entity.type
_entity.pdbx_description
1 polymer ?
#
loop_
_entity_poly.entity_id
_entity_poly.type
_entity_poly.pdbx_seq_one_letter_code
_entity_poly.pdbx_strand_id
1 'polypeptide(L)'
;MKNSKLFTLVIAVVVLLMVSCHTKRNKLVNSWKVTAIEPKTPMSDSTKNAILTNGTLTFTEDGHVTGYLLREITDGTYALTKKGTSLVIKDEVGTPYPCVSTITEDKLILDAKEAKITLDKI
;
A
#
# COMPACT_ATOMS: atom_id res chain seq x y z
N MET A 1 17.65 -44.88 32.23
CA MET A 1 16.77 -43.69 32.22
C MET A 1 16.64 -43.24 30.77
N LYS A 2 15.40 -43.23 30.28
CA LYS A 2 15.05 -43.15 28.86
C LYS A 2 14.81 -41.67 28.47
N ASN A 3 15.29 -41.29 27.29
CA ASN A 3 14.69 -40.33 26.35
C ASN A 3 15.04 -38.83 26.46
N SER A 4 16.03 -38.44 25.65
CA SER A 4 15.95 -37.51 24.51
C SER A 4 14.89 -36.38 24.45
N LYS A 5 15.40 -35.23 24.01
CA LYS A 5 14.76 -34.09 23.31
C LYS A 5 14.16 -32.99 24.19
N LEU A 6 14.77 -31.81 24.10
CA LEU A 6 14.05 -30.67 23.54
C LEU A 6 15.05 -29.80 22.76
N PHE A 7 14.99 -29.92 21.44
CA PHE A 7 15.65 -29.02 20.51
C PHE A 7 15.18 -27.60 20.80
N THR A 8 16.12 -26.72 21.13
CA THR A 8 15.96 -25.28 21.04
C THR A 8 15.74 -24.93 19.57
N LEU A 9 14.50 -25.05 19.11
CA LEU A 9 14.06 -24.47 17.84
C LEU A 9 14.04 -22.95 18.04
N VAL A 10 15.23 -22.35 17.95
CA VAL A 10 15.37 -20.95 17.56
C VAL A 10 14.85 -20.91 16.13
N ILE A 11 13.55 -20.64 16.02
CA ILE A 11 12.85 -20.38 14.78
C ILE A 11 13.45 -19.08 14.23
N ALA A 12 14.58 -19.19 13.55
CA ALA A 12 15.10 -18.18 12.65
C ALA A 12 14.20 -18.13 11.41
N VAL A 13 12.98 -17.61 11.57
CA VAL A 13 12.06 -17.34 10.46
C VAL A 13 11.99 -15.83 10.27
N VAL A 14 13.05 -15.22 9.75
CA VAL A 14 12.97 -13.83 9.25
C VAL A 14 13.90 -13.56 8.06
N VAL A 15 14.12 -14.48 7.11
CA VAL A 15 14.93 -14.10 5.91
C VAL A 15 14.47 -14.73 4.57
N LEU A 16 13.22 -15.18 4.43
CA LEU A 16 12.78 -15.77 3.14
C LEU A 16 11.57 -15.10 2.46
N LEU A 17 11.17 -13.89 2.88
CA LEU A 17 10.01 -13.19 2.28
C LEU A 17 10.33 -11.87 1.55
N MET A 18 11.58 -11.39 1.56
CA MET A 18 11.82 -9.97 1.25
C MET A 18 12.24 -9.64 -0.19
N VAL A 19 12.77 -10.57 -1.00
CA VAL A 19 13.31 -10.23 -2.34
C VAL A 19 12.23 -9.68 -3.29
N SER A 20 11.06 -10.33 -3.35
CA SER A 20 9.94 -9.82 -4.17
C SER A 20 9.30 -8.54 -3.62
N CYS A 21 9.44 -8.32 -2.31
CA CYS A 21 8.97 -7.11 -1.67
C CYS A 21 9.90 -5.93 -1.99
N HIS A 22 11.21 -6.17 -2.11
CA HIS A 22 12.18 -5.14 -2.51
C HIS A 22 11.92 -4.63 -3.93
N THR A 23 11.76 -5.52 -4.92
CA THR A 23 11.55 -5.07 -6.31
C THR A 23 10.25 -4.29 -6.49
N LYS A 24 9.16 -4.72 -5.84
CA LYS A 24 7.89 -3.99 -5.86
C LYS A 24 7.90 -2.72 -5.02
N ARG A 25 8.57 -2.73 -3.87
CA ARG A 25 8.78 -1.51 -3.06
C ARG A 25 9.55 -0.48 -3.87
N ASN A 26 10.62 -0.88 -4.55
CA ASN A 26 11.39 0.03 -5.40
C ASN A 26 10.55 0.62 -6.54
N LYS A 27 9.61 -0.16 -7.10
CA LYS A 27 8.66 0.37 -8.09
C LYS A 27 7.62 1.31 -7.48
N LEU A 28 7.15 1.02 -6.27
CA LEU A 28 6.17 1.82 -5.53
C LEU A 28 6.73 3.17 -5.05
N VAL A 29 8.01 3.21 -4.66
CA VAL A 29 8.70 4.41 -4.18
C VAL A 29 8.77 5.45 -5.30
N ASN A 30 7.76 6.31 -5.31
CA ASN A 30 7.59 7.39 -6.26
C ASN A 30 6.42 8.29 -5.85
N SER A 31 6.21 9.34 -6.65
CA SER A 31 4.98 10.11 -6.64
C SER A 31 4.02 9.59 -7.70
N TRP A 32 2.74 9.57 -7.35
CA TRP A 32 1.66 9.03 -8.15
C TRP A 32 0.51 10.02 -8.14
N LYS A 33 -0.18 10.17 -9.27
CA LYS A 33 -1.37 11.01 -9.41
C LYS A 33 -2.56 10.16 -9.81
N VAL A 34 -3.69 10.35 -9.13
CA VAL A 34 -4.94 9.67 -9.48
C VAL A 34 -5.40 10.12 -10.87
N THR A 35 -5.72 9.16 -11.73
CA THR A 35 -6.23 9.41 -13.09
C THR A 35 -7.57 8.74 -13.35
N ALA A 36 -7.94 7.72 -12.58
CA ALA A 36 -9.28 7.12 -12.67
C ALA A 36 -9.77 6.58 -11.33
N ILE A 37 -11.09 6.61 -11.14
CA ILE A 37 -11.79 6.06 -9.97
C ILE A 37 -12.99 5.27 -10.47
N GLU A 38 -13.06 4.01 -10.05
CA GLU A 38 -14.17 3.09 -10.29
C GLU A 38 -14.83 2.79 -8.93
N PRO A 39 -15.89 3.52 -8.54
CA PRO A 39 -16.56 3.34 -7.25
C PRO A 39 -17.26 1.97 -7.19
N LYS A 40 -17.09 1.28 -6.05
CA LYS A 40 -17.80 0.03 -5.72
C LYS A 40 -18.92 0.25 -4.71
N THR A 41 -18.81 1.32 -3.93
CA THR A 41 -19.86 1.84 -3.06
C THR A 41 -20.33 3.21 -3.56
N PRO A 42 -21.54 3.65 -3.20
CA PRO A 42 -22.01 4.99 -3.53
C PRO A 42 -21.00 6.05 -3.08
N MET A 43 -20.58 6.89 -4.02
CA MET A 43 -19.63 7.98 -3.79
C MET A 43 -20.19 9.23 -4.46
N SER A 44 -20.21 10.35 -3.73
CA SER A 44 -20.71 11.61 -4.27
C SER A 44 -19.81 12.10 -5.39
N ASP A 45 -20.36 12.83 -6.36
CA ASP A 45 -19.57 13.37 -7.47
C ASP A 45 -18.58 14.43 -6.99
N SER A 46 -18.92 15.17 -5.92
CA SER A 46 -17.98 16.08 -5.25
C SER A 46 -16.76 15.32 -4.70
N THR A 47 -16.98 14.20 -4.00
CA THR A 47 -15.90 13.36 -3.49
C THR A 47 -15.04 12.80 -4.63
N LYS A 48 -15.66 12.24 -5.68
CA LYS A 48 -14.92 11.74 -6.85
C LYS A 48 -14.06 12.83 -7.48
N ASN A 49 -14.65 14.01 -7.69
CA ASN A 49 -13.96 15.13 -8.31
C ASN A 49 -12.78 15.64 -7.45
N ALA A 50 -12.96 15.68 -6.12
CA ALA A 50 -11.87 16.04 -5.20
C ALA A 50 -10.70 15.05 -5.30
N ILE A 51 -10.98 13.75 -5.33
CA ILE A 51 -9.96 12.72 -5.49
C ILE A 51 -9.30 12.81 -6.87
N LEU A 52 -10.04 13.00 -7.97
CA LEU A 52 -9.46 13.12 -9.31
C LEU A 52 -8.60 14.38 -9.47
N THR A 53 -8.95 15.47 -8.80
CA THR A 53 -8.24 16.75 -8.91
C THR A 53 -6.99 16.79 -8.04
N ASN A 54 -7.11 16.37 -6.78
CA ASN A 54 -6.05 16.51 -5.77
C ASN A 54 -5.32 15.20 -5.48
N GLY A 55 -5.85 14.08 -5.96
CA GLY A 55 -5.40 12.74 -5.63
C GLY A 55 -3.95 12.53 -6.00
N THR A 56 -3.10 12.44 -4.98
CA THR A 56 -1.67 12.24 -5.12
C THR A 56 -1.18 11.35 -3.99
N LEU A 57 -0.19 10.49 -4.25
CA LEU A 57 0.48 9.73 -3.22
C LEU A 57 1.98 9.71 -3.50
N THR A 58 2.78 10.03 -2.49
CA THR A 58 4.23 9.92 -2.57
C THR A 58 4.68 8.90 -1.55
N PHE A 59 5.31 7.81 -2.01
CA PHE A 59 5.85 6.76 -1.16
C PHE A 59 7.36 6.88 -1.07
N THR A 60 7.91 6.75 0.13
CA THR A 60 9.34 6.84 0.40
C THR A 60 9.91 5.49 0.82
N GLU A 61 11.24 5.32 0.70
CA GLU A 61 11.91 4.03 0.97
C GLU A 61 11.77 3.58 2.43
N ASP A 62 11.76 4.54 3.35
CA ASP A 62 11.62 4.37 4.80
C ASP A 62 10.21 3.93 5.25
N GLY A 63 9.24 3.84 4.33
CA GLY A 63 7.90 3.35 4.61
C GLY A 63 6.86 4.44 4.90
N HIS A 64 7.18 5.71 4.65
CA HIS A 64 6.23 6.81 4.77
C HIS A 64 5.45 7.05 3.47
N VAL A 65 4.28 7.66 3.62
CA VAL A 65 3.44 8.09 2.51
C VAL A 65 2.77 9.42 2.81
N THR A 66 2.76 10.32 1.82
CA THR A 66 2.09 11.62 1.89
C THR A 66 1.22 11.86 0.67
N GLY A 67 0.29 12.82 0.76
CA GLY A 67 -0.54 13.27 -0.36
C GLY A 67 -2.02 13.35 0.00
N TYR A 68 -2.89 13.00 -0.95
CA TYR A 68 -4.33 13.05 -0.81
C TYR A 68 -5.00 11.85 -1.48
N LEU A 69 -5.89 11.18 -0.75
CA LEU A 69 -6.82 10.19 -1.30
C LEU A 69 -8.24 10.60 -0.91
N LEU A 70 -8.75 10.11 0.23
CA LEU A 70 -10.05 10.52 0.79
C LEU A 70 -9.91 11.75 1.69
N ARG A 71 -8.71 11.93 2.21
CA ARG A 71 -8.28 13.02 3.07
C ARG A 71 -6.80 13.26 2.81
N GLU A 72 -6.31 14.36 3.33
CA GLU A 72 -4.88 14.66 3.36
C GLU A 72 -4.14 13.63 4.22
N ILE A 73 -2.96 13.24 3.76
CA ILE A 73 -2.02 12.36 4.43
C ILE A 73 -0.72 13.15 4.53
N THR A 74 -0.45 13.66 5.71
CA THR A 74 0.73 14.51 6.02
C THR A 74 1.92 13.66 6.45
N ASP A 75 1.69 12.63 7.26
CA ASP A 75 2.70 11.69 7.76
C ASP A 75 2.10 10.29 7.91
N GLY A 76 1.72 9.70 6.78
CA GLY A 76 1.20 8.33 6.74
C GLY A 76 2.32 7.30 6.71
N THR A 77 1.95 6.05 6.98
CA THR A 77 2.85 4.89 6.81
C THR A 77 2.23 3.87 5.86
N TYR A 78 3.07 3.05 5.22
CA TYR A 78 2.59 1.98 4.36
C TYR A 78 3.32 0.65 4.57
N ALA A 79 2.61 -0.43 4.29
CA ALA A 79 3.16 -1.78 4.30
C ALA A 79 2.73 -2.56 3.07
N LEU A 80 3.71 -3.12 2.35
CA LEU A 80 3.48 -4.14 1.33
C LEU A 80 3.48 -5.52 1.97
N THR A 81 2.38 -6.23 1.82
CA THR A 81 2.18 -7.58 2.33
C THR A 81 1.89 -8.56 1.18
N LYS A 82 1.84 -9.86 1.47
CA LYS A 82 1.53 -10.91 0.49
C LYS A 82 2.38 -10.83 -0.78
N LYS A 83 3.69 -10.62 -0.65
CA LYS A 83 4.62 -10.45 -1.79
C LYS A 83 4.29 -9.22 -2.66
N GLY A 84 3.87 -8.13 -2.00
CA GLY A 84 3.54 -6.85 -2.62
C GLY A 84 2.32 -6.86 -3.53
N THR A 85 1.37 -7.78 -3.30
CA THR A 85 0.04 -7.73 -3.94
C THR A 85 -1.02 -7.11 -3.04
N SER A 86 -0.66 -6.80 -1.79
CA SER A 86 -1.51 -6.06 -0.88
C SER A 86 -0.73 -4.90 -0.30
N LEU A 87 -1.31 -3.71 -0.38
CA LEU A 87 -0.79 -2.47 0.19
C LEU A 87 -1.74 -2.04 1.31
N VAL A 88 -1.18 -1.70 2.46
CA VAL A 88 -1.92 -1.11 3.57
C VAL A 88 -1.33 0.27 3.80
N ILE A 89 -2.13 1.30 3.60
CA ILE A 89 -1.80 2.69 3.94
C ILE A 89 -2.43 3.01 5.30
N LYS A 90 -1.74 3.73 6.16
CA LYS A 90 -2.28 4.28 7.40
C LYS A 90 -2.04 5.78 7.41
N ASP A 91 -3.08 6.54 7.68
CA ASP A 91 -2.96 7.97 7.94
C ASP A 91 -2.39 8.25 9.34
N GLU A 92 -2.18 9.52 9.67
CA GLU A 92 -1.66 9.98 10.96
C GLU A 92 -2.51 9.53 12.16
N VAL A 93 -3.83 9.35 11.97
CA VAL A 93 -4.74 8.86 13.01
C VAL A 93 -4.78 7.32 13.10
N GLY A 94 -3.98 6.63 12.26
CA GLY A 94 -3.78 5.19 12.29
C GLY A 94 -4.86 4.37 11.60
N THR A 95 -5.77 5.00 10.83
CA THR A 95 -6.84 4.27 10.13
C THR A 95 -6.26 3.47 8.97
N PRO A 96 -6.31 2.14 8.99
CA PRO A 96 -5.77 1.33 7.92
C PRO A 96 -6.69 1.35 6.70
N TYR A 97 -6.09 1.61 5.54
CA TYR A 97 -6.71 1.52 4.23
C TYR A 97 -6.09 0.35 3.45
N PRO A 98 -6.61 -0.89 3.66
CA PRO A 98 -6.12 -2.07 2.98
C PRO A 98 -6.65 -2.12 1.54
N CYS A 99 -5.74 -2.36 0.59
CA CYS A 99 -6.08 -2.56 -0.81
C CYS A 99 -5.27 -3.73 -1.40
N VAL A 100 -5.85 -4.36 -2.42
CA VAL A 100 -5.09 -5.20 -3.36
C VAL A 100 -4.38 -4.25 -4.31
N SER A 101 -3.06 -4.42 -4.44
CA SER A 101 -2.20 -3.50 -5.18
C SER A 101 -1.60 -4.16 -6.41
N THR A 102 -1.74 -3.50 -7.56
CA THR A 102 -0.95 -3.79 -8.77
C THR A 102 0.02 -2.64 -8.96
N ILE A 103 1.32 -2.96 -9.02
CA ILE A 103 2.41 -1.98 -9.10
C ILE A 103 3.24 -2.32 -10.34
N THR A 104 3.20 -1.44 -11.33
CA THR A 104 4.06 -1.49 -12.53
C THR A 104 5.07 -0.35 -12.47
N GLU A 105 5.75 -0.07 -13.58
CA GLU A 105 6.76 1.00 -13.65
C GLU A 105 6.16 2.39 -13.75
N ASP A 106 4.93 2.47 -14.25
CA ASP A 106 4.20 3.66 -14.64
C ASP A 106 2.80 3.74 -14.00
N LYS A 107 2.28 2.63 -13.47
CA LYS A 107 0.94 2.55 -12.87
C LYS A 107 0.92 1.93 -11.48
N LEU A 108 0.06 2.52 -10.65
CA LEU A 108 -0.34 1.99 -9.36
C LEU A 108 -1.86 1.83 -9.37
N ILE A 109 -2.34 0.60 -9.17
CA ILE A 109 -3.78 0.33 -9.05
C ILE A 109 -4.05 -0.13 -7.63
N LEU A 110 -4.93 0.60 -6.94
CA LEU A 110 -5.41 0.29 -5.60
C LEU A 110 -6.85 -0.21 -5.70
N ASP A 111 -7.03 -1.51 -5.55
CA ASP A 111 -8.34 -2.12 -5.48
C ASP A 111 -8.73 -2.26 -4.01
N ALA A 112 -9.54 -1.32 -3.53
CA ALA A 112 -10.10 -1.30 -2.18
C ALA A 112 -11.57 -1.73 -2.18
N LYS A 113 -12.16 -1.79 -0.98
CA LYS A 113 -13.57 -2.13 -0.79
C LYS A 113 -14.49 -1.06 -1.39
N GLU A 114 -14.13 0.21 -1.22
CA GLU A 114 -14.94 1.37 -1.59
C GLU A 114 -14.83 1.72 -3.07
N ALA A 115 -13.62 1.58 -3.63
CA ALA A 115 -13.33 1.91 -5.02
C ALA A 115 -12.08 1.19 -5.51
N LYS A 116 -11.98 1.06 -6.83
CA LYS A 116 -10.71 0.81 -7.51
C LYS A 116 -10.17 2.13 -8.04
N ILE A 117 -8.93 2.45 -7.69
CA ILE A 117 -8.28 3.73 -7.99
C ILE A 117 -7.06 3.44 -8.84
N THR A 118 -6.94 4.13 -9.97
CA THR A 118 -5.78 4.06 -10.84
C THR A 118 -4.98 5.34 -10.70
N LEU A 119 -3.68 5.20 -10.48
CA LEU A 119 -2.73 6.28 -10.40
C LEU A 119 -1.61 6.08 -11.43
N ASP A 120 -1.22 7.17 -12.08
CA ASP A 120 -0.08 7.23 -12.97
C ASP A 120 1.10 7.89 -12.24
N LYS A 121 2.30 7.39 -12.51
CA LYS A 121 3.55 7.94 -11.96
C LYS A 121 3.80 9.36 -12.47
N ILE A 122 4.32 10.25 -11.62
CA ILE A 122 4.62 11.65 -11.94
C ILE A 122 6.05 12.05 -11.59
#